data_AF-A0A2G1Z0L6-F1
#
_entry.id   AF-A0A2G1Z0L6-F1
#
_cell.length_a   1.000
_cell.length_b   1.000
_cell.length_c   1.000
_cell.angle_alpha   90.00
_cell.angle_beta   90.00
_cell.angle_gamma   90.00
#
_symmetry.space_group_name_H-M   'P 1'
#
loop_
_entity.id
_entity.type
_entity.pdbx_description
1 polymer ?
#
loop_
_entity_poly.entity_id
_entity_poly.type
_entity_poly.pdbx_seq_one_letter_code
_entity_poly.pdbx_strand_id
1 'polypeptide(L)'
;EADLVEIYNDLGSIVVRALLTNRARRKSVFVPMHWTDQFASNARVNSLVPAVVDPFSGQPAAKNTACAIRPFAAAYHGFMVTRAEPAMAAADYWAFAKCEGGWRVEFAGLQSPAKFLDLATDLLGAGELLAYQDQKAGEYRYAVFEGEQLNGAIYMSSAPVSISRAWLVSRLGKAHENRLNRYQLLAARPSGTEIDIGSIVCSCFSVGRNQILSAITEKGCANLAAIGNCVQAGTNCGSCRSEIAEILNDTIVRQAAE
;
A
#
# COMPACT_ATOMS: atom_id res chain seq x y z
N GLU A 1 -10.91 7.78 -0.08
CA GLU A 1 -9.44 7.98 -0.11
C GLU A 1 -8.81 6.61 -0.35
N ALA A 2 -7.73 6.51 -1.12
CA ALA A 2 -7.09 5.23 -1.47
C ALA A 2 -7.90 4.29 -2.40
N ASP A 3 -8.93 4.79 -3.09
CA ASP A 3 -9.62 4.03 -4.15
C ASP A 3 -8.78 3.91 -5.42
N LEU A 4 -9.14 2.96 -6.28
CA LEU A 4 -8.53 2.80 -7.60
C LEU A 4 -9.24 3.70 -8.61
N VAL A 5 -8.45 4.36 -9.46
CA VAL A 5 -8.92 5.17 -10.57
C VAL A 5 -8.19 4.79 -11.84
N GLU A 6 -8.89 4.86 -12.96
CA GLU A 6 -8.30 4.78 -14.27
C GLU A 6 -8.05 6.19 -14.80
N ILE A 7 -6.82 6.46 -15.21
CA ILE A 7 -6.39 7.68 -15.88
C ILE A 7 -6.13 7.32 -17.34
N TYR A 8 -6.72 8.06 -18.28
CA TYR A 8 -6.66 7.68 -19.69
C TYR A 8 -6.64 8.89 -20.63
N ASN A 9 -6.15 8.68 -21.84
CA ASN A 9 -6.24 9.58 -22.99
C ASN A 9 -6.19 8.75 -24.29
N ASP A 10 -6.01 9.41 -25.43
CA ASP A 10 -5.99 8.74 -26.74
C ASP A 10 -4.78 7.80 -26.95
N LEU A 11 -3.77 7.84 -26.07
CA LEU A 11 -2.59 6.98 -26.13
C LEU A 11 -2.76 5.69 -25.33
N GLY A 12 -3.59 5.69 -24.29
CA GLY A 12 -3.80 4.53 -23.44
C GLY A 12 -4.46 4.84 -22.11
N SER A 13 -4.36 3.91 -21.17
CA SER A 13 -4.81 4.10 -19.80
C SER A 13 -3.87 3.46 -18.79
N ILE A 14 -3.91 3.95 -17.55
CA ILE A 14 -3.26 3.37 -16.37
C ILE A 14 -4.28 3.28 -15.23
N VAL A 15 -4.09 2.31 -14.34
CA VAL A 15 -4.86 2.15 -13.10
C VAL A 15 -3.94 2.44 -11.91
N VAL A 16 -4.33 3.43 -11.10
CA VAL A 16 -3.54 3.88 -9.94
C VAL A 16 -4.42 4.12 -8.74
N ARG A 17 -3.80 4.22 -7.57
CA ARG A 17 -4.50 4.56 -6.33
C ARG A 17 -4.60 6.08 -6.16
N ALA A 18 -5.80 6.58 -5.92
CA ALA A 18 -6.06 7.99 -5.73
C ALA A 18 -5.74 8.44 -4.30
N LEU A 19 -4.85 9.43 -4.19
CA LEU A 19 -4.63 10.21 -2.98
C LEU A 19 -5.29 11.58 -3.17
N LEU A 20 -6.34 11.86 -2.41
CA LEU A 20 -7.02 13.15 -2.46
C LEU A 20 -6.22 14.15 -1.61
N THR A 21 -5.81 15.25 -2.23
CA THR A 21 -4.97 16.24 -1.57
C THR A 21 -5.16 17.63 -2.17
N ASN A 22 -5.03 18.67 -1.35
CA ASN A 22 -5.07 20.06 -1.79
C ASN A 22 -3.71 20.55 -2.34
N ARG A 23 -2.69 19.68 -2.40
CA ARG A 23 -1.35 20.00 -2.91
C ARG A 23 -1.30 20.10 -4.44
N ALA A 24 -2.21 19.40 -5.12
CA ALA A 24 -2.34 19.48 -6.55
C ALA A 24 -3.26 20.64 -6.93
N ARG A 25 -2.90 21.39 -7.97
CA ARG A 25 -3.77 22.42 -8.54
C ARG A 25 -5.09 21.79 -8.99
N ARG A 26 -6.20 22.50 -8.81
CA ARG A 26 -7.51 22.10 -9.33
C ARG A 26 -7.41 21.81 -10.83
N LYS A 27 -8.01 20.68 -11.28
CA LYS A 27 -7.94 20.15 -12.65
C LYS A 27 -6.52 19.71 -13.08
N SER A 28 -5.65 19.40 -12.14
CA SER A 28 -4.35 18.80 -12.40
C SER A 28 -4.17 17.53 -11.59
N VAL A 29 -3.40 16.61 -12.14
CA VAL A 29 -3.13 15.29 -11.55
C VAL A 29 -1.63 15.11 -11.55
N PHE A 30 -1.10 14.60 -10.44
CA PHE A 30 0.29 14.22 -10.33
C PHE A 30 0.37 12.71 -10.16
N VAL A 31 1.18 12.06 -10.99
CA VAL A 31 1.44 10.61 -10.92
C VAL A 31 2.95 10.39 -10.95
N PRO A 32 3.53 9.67 -9.98
CA PRO A 32 4.96 9.37 -9.98
C PRO A 32 5.30 8.40 -11.12
N MET A 33 6.47 8.57 -11.73
CA MET A 33 6.92 7.78 -12.89
C MET A 33 7.74 6.52 -12.54
N HIS A 34 7.75 6.11 -11.27
CA HIS A 34 8.64 5.06 -10.77
C HIS A 34 8.11 3.63 -10.95
N TRP A 35 6.89 3.45 -11.45
CA TRP A 35 6.30 2.13 -11.68
C TRP A 35 6.67 1.57 -13.06
N THR A 36 6.89 0.26 -13.12
CA THR A 36 7.22 -0.50 -14.35
C THR A 36 6.32 -1.73 -14.47
N ASP A 37 6.28 -2.33 -15.66
CA ASP A 37 5.46 -3.54 -15.93
C ASP A 37 5.98 -4.80 -15.20
N GLN A 38 7.18 -4.72 -14.59
CA GLN A 38 7.69 -5.78 -13.73
C GLN A 38 7.04 -5.78 -12.34
N PHE A 39 6.57 -4.61 -11.87
CA PHE A 39 6.08 -4.44 -10.50
C PHE A 39 4.65 -3.90 -10.42
N ALA A 40 3.99 -3.65 -11.55
CA ALA A 40 2.57 -3.31 -11.59
C ALA A 40 1.92 -3.74 -12.91
N SER A 41 0.60 -4.02 -12.87
CA SER A 41 -0.17 -4.49 -14.04
C SER A 41 -0.33 -3.42 -15.12
N ASN A 42 -0.70 -2.20 -14.72
CA ASN A 42 -0.95 -1.11 -15.63
C ASN A 42 -0.74 0.25 -14.93
N ALA A 43 0.48 0.57 -14.51
CA ALA A 43 0.78 1.78 -13.73
C ALA A 43 1.86 2.69 -14.35
N ARG A 44 2.34 2.38 -15.57
CA ARG A 44 3.37 3.17 -16.25
C ARG A 44 2.79 4.47 -16.81
N VAL A 45 2.88 5.56 -16.04
CA VAL A 45 2.35 6.88 -16.47
C VAL A 45 2.90 7.36 -17.81
N ASN A 46 4.14 7.01 -18.15
CA ASN A 46 4.75 7.42 -19.41
C ASN A 46 4.04 6.84 -20.65
N SER A 47 3.21 5.80 -20.50
CA SER A 47 2.33 5.32 -21.58
C SER A 47 1.30 6.36 -22.02
N LEU A 48 0.98 7.31 -21.14
CA LEU A 48 0.05 8.41 -21.42
C LEU A 48 0.76 9.64 -22.00
N VAL A 49 2.09 9.64 -22.12
CA VAL A 49 2.86 10.82 -22.55
C VAL A 49 3.22 10.68 -24.04
N PRO A 50 2.93 11.68 -24.89
CA PRO A 50 3.26 11.61 -26.31
C PRO A 50 4.77 11.63 -26.53
N ALA A 51 5.24 10.86 -27.52
CA ALA A 51 6.64 10.80 -27.93
C ALA A 51 7.04 12.01 -28.81
N VAL A 52 6.80 13.22 -28.30
CA VAL A 52 7.16 14.48 -28.95
C VAL A 52 8.36 15.09 -28.25
N VAL A 53 9.32 15.54 -29.06
CA VAL A 53 10.55 16.19 -28.59
C VAL A 53 10.64 17.63 -29.12
N ASP A 54 11.32 18.49 -28.37
CA ASP A 54 11.71 19.80 -28.84
C ASP A 54 12.69 19.66 -30.03
N PRO A 55 12.45 20.33 -31.17
CA PRO A 55 13.24 20.14 -32.39
C PRO A 55 14.69 20.63 -32.30
N PHE A 56 15.04 21.44 -31.31
CA PHE A 56 16.40 21.98 -31.15
C PHE A 56 17.21 21.18 -30.13
N SER A 57 16.63 20.87 -28.97
CA SER A 57 17.30 20.21 -27.85
C SER A 57 17.07 18.70 -27.79
N GLY A 58 16.02 18.19 -28.46
CA GLY A 58 15.60 16.79 -28.36
C GLY A 58 14.93 16.41 -27.03
N GLN A 59 14.64 17.36 -26.15
CA GLN A 59 14.01 17.08 -24.86
C GLN A 59 12.54 16.68 -25.01
N PRO A 60 12.04 15.68 -24.25
CA PRO A 60 10.65 15.22 -24.36
C PRO A 60 9.66 16.19 -23.68
N ALA A 61 8.46 16.31 -24.26
CA ALA A 61 7.35 17.10 -23.72
C ALA A 61 6.61 16.40 -22.54
N ALA A 62 7.35 15.91 -21.55
CA ALA A 62 6.85 14.94 -20.56
C ALA A 62 6.06 15.51 -19.36
N LYS A 63 5.84 16.84 -19.29
CA LYS A 63 5.23 17.49 -18.11
C LYS A 63 3.85 18.07 -18.33
N ASN A 64 3.31 18.00 -19.54
CA ASN A 64 1.99 18.55 -19.84
C ASN A 64 1.24 17.62 -20.78
N THR A 65 0.42 16.74 -20.22
CA THR A 65 -0.42 15.83 -20.99
C THR A 65 -1.85 15.91 -20.47
N ALA A 66 -2.80 16.16 -21.38
CA ALA A 66 -4.21 16.07 -21.07
C ALA A 66 -4.61 14.60 -20.82
N CYS A 67 -5.46 14.41 -19.82
CA CYS A 67 -6.03 13.11 -19.48
C CYS A 67 -7.42 13.29 -18.86
N ALA A 68 -8.19 12.21 -18.86
CA ALA A 68 -9.42 12.06 -18.12
C ALA A 68 -9.22 11.04 -16.98
N ILE A 69 -10.07 11.13 -15.96
CA ILE A 69 -10.08 10.20 -14.82
C ILE A 69 -11.48 9.63 -14.65
N ARG A 70 -11.57 8.33 -14.40
CA ARG A 70 -12.80 7.68 -13.95
C ARG A 70 -12.53 6.69 -12.80
N PRO A 71 -13.52 6.36 -11.96
CA PRO A 71 -13.37 5.29 -10.98
C PRO A 71 -13.04 3.97 -11.66
N PHE A 72 -12.11 3.20 -11.08
CA PHE A 72 -11.91 1.80 -11.42
C PHE A 72 -12.86 0.97 -10.54
N ALA A 73 -13.97 0.53 -11.11
CA ALA A 73 -15.05 -0.16 -10.40
C ALA A 73 -14.67 -1.61 -10.08
N ALA A 74 -13.72 -1.80 -9.17
CA ALA A 74 -13.31 -3.11 -8.68
C ALA A 74 -14.49 -3.80 -7.97
N ALA A 75 -14.74 -5.07 -8.32
CA ALA A 75 -15.67 -5.93 -7.60
C ALA A 75 -15.09 -6.43 -6.27
N TYR A 76 -13.75 -6.52 -6.20
CA TYR A 76 -13.03 -6.82 -4.97
C TYR A 76 -11.65 -6.18 -4.96
N HIS A 77 -11.15 -5.91 -3.76
CA HIS A 77 -9.80 -5.46 -3.46
C HIS A 77 -9.08 -6.51 -2.62
N GLY A 78 -7.76 -6.55 -2.70
CA GLY A 78 -6.97 -7.42 -1.86
C GLY A 78 -5.57 -6.91 -1.55
N PHE A 79 -5.03 -7.48 -0.48
CA PHE A 79 -3.65 -7.33 -0.06
C PHE A 79 -3.10 -8.69 0.31
N MET A 80 -1.83 -8.94 -0.02
CA MET A 80 -1.16 -10.19 0.30
C MET A 80 0.29 -9.94 0.74
N VAL A 81 0.76 -10.77 1.67
CA VAL A 81 2.18 -11.00 1.91
C VAL A 81 2.50 -12.46 1.62
N THR A 82 3.58 -12.74 0.92
CA THR A 82 3.97 -14.11 0.54
C THR A 82 5.47 -14.23 0.38
N ARG A 83 6.03 -15.41 0.69
CA ARG A 83 7.46 -15.68 0.54
C ARG A 83 7.89 -15.78 -0.92
N ALA A 84 7.12 -16.53 -1.71
CA ALA A 84 7.38 -16.74 -3.12
C ALA A 84 6.93 -15.53 -3.97
N GLU A 85 7.55 -15.34 -5.13
CA GLU A 85 7.09 -14.33 -6.07
C GLU A 85 5.73 -14.75 -6.64
N PRO A 86 4.67 -13.93 -6.45
CA PRO A 86 3.32 -14.33 -6.83
C PRO A 86 3.07 -14.10 -8.33
N ALA A 87 2.39 -15.04 -8.97
CA ALA A 87 1.88 -14.90 -10.33
C ALA A 87 0.47 -14.29 -10.31
N MET A 88 0.33 -13.00 -10.65
CA MET A 88 -0.96 -12.29 -10.59
C MET A 88 -1.71 -12.24 -11.92
N ALA A 89 -1.69 -13.34 -12.68
CA ALA A 89 -2.33 -13.38 -14.01
C ALA A 89 -3.86 -13.18 -13.97
N ALA A 90 -4.51 -13.49 -12.84
CA ALA A 90 -5.96 -13.44 -12.69
C ALA A 90 -6.51 -12.07 -12.21
N ALA A 91 -5.65 -11.11 -11.85
CA ALA A 91 -6.09 -9.83 -11.31
C ALA A 91 -5.99 -8.71 -12.37
N ASP A 92 -7.05 -7.91 -12.50
CA ASP A 92 -7.10 -6.76 -13.42
C ASP A 92 -6.19 -5.61 -12.95
N TYR A 93 -5.97 -5.50 -11.64
CA TYR A 93 -5.03 -4.58 -11.02
C TYR A 93 -4.12 -5.34 -10.06
N TRP A 94 -2.81 -5.12 -10.17
CA TRP A 94 -1.83 -5.55 -9.16
C TRP A 94 -0.62 -4.62 -9.10
N ALA A 95 -0.02 -4.53 -7.91
CA ALA A 95 1.23 -3.83 -7.67
C ALA A 95 2.05 -4.57 -6.59
N PHE A 96 3.31 -4.87 -6.89
CA PHE A 96 4.23 -5.60 -6.03
C PHE A 96 5.29 -4.70 -5.42
N ALA A 97 5.77 -5.09 -4.24
CA ALA A 97 7.05 -4.64 -3.73
C ALA A 97 7.74 -5.76 -2.96
N LYS A 98 9.06 -5.82 -3.08
CA LYS A 98 9.89 -6.63 -2.16
C LYS A 98 9.72 -6.12 -0.74
N CYS A 99 9.69 -7.06 0.20
CA CYS A 99 9.78 -6.76 1.62
C CYS A 99 10.69 -7.79 2.30
N GLU A 100 10.99 -7.56 3.58
CA GLU A 100 11.71 -8.54 4.37
C GLU A 100 10.93 -9.87 4.39
N GLY A 101 11.62 -10.97 4.08
CA GLY A 101 11.03 -12.31 4.01
C GLY A 101 10.23 -12.64 2.74
N GLY A 102 10.05 -11.72 1.79
CA GLY A 102 9.36 -12.02 0.53
C GLY A 102 8.80 -10.82 -0.21
N TRP A 103 7.49 -10.86 -0.44
CA TRP A 103 6.75 -9.91 -1.27
C TRP A 103 5.49 -9.42 -0.58
N ARG A 104 5.14 -8.16 -0.84
CA ARG A 104 3.81 -7.61 -0.56
C ARG A 104 3.13 -7.23 -1.87
N VAL A 105 1.82 -7.45 -1.93
CA VAL A 105 1.01 -7.24 -3.13
C VAL A 105 -0.24 -6.46 -2.76
N GLU A 106 -0.54 -5.42 -3.51
CA GLU A 106 -1.88 -4.85 -3.63
C GLU A 106 -2.51 -5.38 -4.91
N PHE A 107 -3.78 -5.76 -4.88
CA PHE A 107 -4.49 -6.22 -6.07
C PHE A 107 -5.98 -5.95 -6.03
N ALA A 108 -6.63 -6.02 -7.18
CA ALA A 108 -8.07 -5.90 -7.32
C ALA A 108 -8.52 -6.56 -8.63
N GLY A 109 -9.81 -6.91 -8.71
CA GLY A 109 -10.40 -7.42 -9.93
C GLY A 109 -11.77 -6.82 -10.20
N LEU A 110 -12.13 -6.74 -11.47
CA LEU A 110 -13.41 -6.25 -11.99
C LEU A 110 -14.52 -7.29 -11.84
N GLN A 111 -14.16 -8.56 -11.66
CA GLN A 111 -15.09 -9.67 -11.45
C GLN A 111 -14.73 -10.42 -10.17
N SER A 112 -15.72 -10.62 -9.29
CA SER A 112 -15.49 -11.41 -8.08
C SER A 112 -15.19 -12.86 -8.43
N PRO A 113 -14.18 -13.49 -7.78
CA PRO A 113 -13.93 -14.92 -7.93
C PRO A 113 -15.14 -15.73 -7.50
N ALA A 114 -15.41 -16.85 -8.18
CA ALA A 114 -16.46 -17.77 -7.77
C ALA A 114 -16.24 -18.31 -6.35
N LYS A 115 -14.98 -18.54 -5.98
CA LYS A 115 -14.54 -18.92 -4.63
C LYS A 115 -13.24 -18.20 -4.28
N PHE A 116 -13.30 -17.34 -3.27
CA PHE A 116 -12.10 -16.65 -2.76
C PHE A 116 -11.06 -17.60 -2.18
N LEU A 117 -11.48 -18.77 -1.70
CA LEU A 117 -10.56 -19.79 -1.21
C LEU A 117 -9.65 -20.31 -2.32
N ASP A 118 -10.20 -20.60 -3.50
CA ASP A 118 -9.44 -21.13 -4.63
C ASP A 118 -8.39 -20.11 -5.09
N LEU A 119 -8.78 -18.83 -5.21
CA LEU A 119 -7.84 -17.74 -5.48
C LEU A 119 -6.73 -17.64 -4.42
N ALA A 120 -7.07 -17.82 -3.14
CA ALA A 120 -6.09 -17.78 -2.07
C ALA A 120 -5.11 -18.96 -2.15
N THR A 121 -5.59 -20.18 -2.42
CA THR A 121 -4.73 -21.37 -2.56
C THR A 121 -3.84 -21.30 -3.80
N ASP A 122 -4.33 -20.74 -4.91
CA ASP A 122 -3.54 -20.56 -6.13
C ASP A 122 -2.39 -19.57 -5.91
N LEU A 123 -2.63 -18.49 -5.16
CA LEU A 123 -1.63 -17.44 -4.90
C LEU A 123 -0.67 -17.76 -3.76
N LEU A 124 -1.14 -18.45 -2.71
CA LEU A 124 -0.33 -18.77 -1.54
C LEU A 124 0.31 -20.16 -1.59
N GLY A 125 -0.15 -21.04 -2.49
CA GLY A 125 0.28 -22.42 -2.56
C GLY A 125 -0.33 -23.31 -1.47
N ALA A 126 0.17 -24.54 -1.38
CA ALA A 126 -0.31 -25.55 -0.44
C ALA A 126 0.28 -25.37 0.98
N GLY A 127 -0.44 -25.85 1.99
CA GLY A 127 0.02 -25.87 3.38
C GLY A 127 -1.13 -25.99 4.38
N GLU A 128 -0.82 -25.78 5.67
CA GLU A 128 -1.84 -25.67 6.72
C GLU A 128 -2.57 -24.33 6.57
N LEU A 129 -3.87 -24.39 6.29
CA LEU A 129 -4.70 -23.21 6.03
C LEU A 129 -5.45 -22.76 7.29
N LEU A 130 -5.31 -21.48 7.60
CA LEU A 130 -6.26 -20.76 8.45
C LEU A 130 -7.16 -19.86 7.60
N ALA A 131 -8.45 -19.87 7.90
CA ALA A 131 -9.45 -19.14 7.15
C ALA A 131 -10.41 -18.38 8.07
N TYR A 132 -10.75 -17.16 7.67
CA TYR A 132 -11.86 -16.38 8.19
C TYR A 132 -12.66 -15.83 7.01
N GLN A 133 -13.98 -15.99 7.08
CA GLN A 133 -14.89 -15.49 6.06
C GLN A 133 -16.09 -14.85 6.73
N ASP A 134 -16.41 -13.63 6.31
CA ASP A 134 -17.68 -12.96 6.59
C ASP A 134 -18.32 -12.59 5.25
N GLN A 135 -19.21 -13.45 4.76
CA GLN A 135 -19.89 -13.25 3.48
C GLN A 135 -20.80 -12.01 3.49
N LYS A 136 -21.35 -11.65 4.65
CA LYS A 136 -22.26 -10.50 4.78
C LYS A 136 -21.48 -9.19 4.73
N ALA A 137 -20.32 -9.14 5.38
CA ALA A 137 -19.39 -8.02 5.27
C ALA A 137 -18.56 -8.05 3.99
N GLY A 138 -18.60 -9.16 3.24
CA GLY A 138 -17.79 -9.38 2.05
C GLY A 138 -16.29 -9.45 2.36
N GLU A 139 -15.90 -9.99 3.51
CA GLU A 139 -14.50 -10.11 3.94
C GLU A 139 -14.00 -11.55 3.90
N TYR A 140 -12.83 -11.76 3.30
CA TYR A 140 -12.22 -13.08 3.16
C TYR A 140 -10.73 -12.98 3.51
N ARG A 141 -10.28 -13.79 4.46
CA ARG A 141 -8.92 -13.72 5.00
C ARG A 141 -8.37 -15.13 5.14
N TYR A 142 -7.19 -15.35 4.59
CA TYR A 142 -6.53 -16.66 4.61
C TYR A 142 -5.06 -16.52 4.94
N ALA A 143 -4.52 -17.50 5.65
CA ALA A 143 -3.09 -17.63 5.92
C ALA A 143 -2.67 -19.08 5.74
N VAL A 144 -1.56 -19.31 5.03
CA VAL A 144 -1.01 -20.64 4.74
C VAL A 144 0.32 -20.79 5.46
N PHE A 145 0.48 -21.89 6.19
CA PHE A 145 1.67 -22.20 6.97
C PHE A 145 2.35 -23.48 6.47
N GLU A 146 3.66 -23.49 6.60
CA GLU A 146 4.50 -24.69 6.51
C GLU A 146 5.21 -24.87 7.85
N GLY A 147 4.74 -25.84 8.64
CA GLY A 147 5.15 -25.96 10.04
C GLY A 147 4.80 -24.68 10.83
N GLU A 148 5.80 -24.03 11.40
CA GLU A 148 5.64 -22.76 12.13
C GLU A 148 5.86 -21.52 11.27
N GLN A 149 6.21 -21.70 10.00
CA GLN A 149 6.55 -20.59 9.13
C GLN A 149 5.31 -20.14 8.34
N LEU A 150 5.08 -18.83 8.29
CA LEU A 150 4.05 -18.25 7.44
C LEU A 150 4.54 -18.26 5.98
N ASN A 151 3.91 -19.06 5.12
CA ASN A 151 4.17 -19.05 3.69
C ASN A 151 3.57 -17.78 3.04
N GLY A 152 2.35 -17.43 3.46
CA GLY A 152 1.76 -16.14 3.16
C GLY A 152 0.36 -15.95 3.74
N ALA A 153 -0.12 -14.71 3.68
CA ALA A 153 -1.45 -14.32 4.11
C ALA A 153 -2.08 -13.35 3.11
N ILE A 154 -3.37 -13.54 2.85
CA ILE A 154 -4.15 -12.81 1.85
C ILE A 154 -5.46 -12.32 2.45
N TYR A 155 -5.81 -11.08 2.15
CA TYR A 155 -6.97 -10.37 2.68
C TYR A 155 -7.71 -9.78 1.50
N MET A 156 -9.00 -10.06 1.38
CA MET A 156 -9.83 -9.63 0.27
C MET A 156 -11.16 -9.09 0.79
N SER A 157 -11.66 -8.04 0.14
CA SER A 157 -12.94 -7.45 0.46
C SER A 157 -13.60 -6.80 -0.75
N SER A 158 -14.92 -6.62 -0.73
CA SER A 158 -15.64 -5.79 -1.73
C SER A 158 -15.33 -4.30 -1.64
N ALA A 159 -14.64 -3.87 -0.58
CA ALA A 159 -14.14 -2.50 -0.40
C ALA A 159 -12.62 -2.53 -0.13
N PRO A 160 -11.91 -1.37 -0.19
CA PRO A 160 -10.50 -1.31 0.16
C PRO A 160 -10.20 -1.95 1.53
N VAL A 161 -9.24 -2.87 1.57
CA VAL A 161 -8.94 -3.67 2.77
C VAL A 161 -8.34 -2.83 3.91
N SER A 162 -9.02 -2.86 5.06
CA SER A 162 -8.64 -2.16 6.30
C SER A 162 -7.78 -3.06 7.19
N ILE A 163 -6.47 -2.98 7.01
CA ILE A 163 -5.46 -3.85 7.66
C ILE A 163 -4.15 -3.08 7.91
N SER A 164 -3.33 -3.55 8.86
CA SER A 164 -1.97 -3.02 9.04
C SER A 164 -0.97 -3.74 8.13
N ARG A 165 -0.70 -3.12 6.98
CA ARG A 165 0.23 -3.63 5.95
C ARG A 165 1.66 -3.80 6.49
N ALA A 166 2.15 -2.82 7.23
CA ALA A 166 3.51 -2.84 7.79
C ALA A 166 3.64 -3.95 8.85
N TRP A 167 2.62 -4.12 9.70
CA TRP A 167 2.60 -5.20 10.67
C TRP A 167 2.60 -6.57 9.98
N LEU A 168 1.76 -6.78 8.96
CA LEU A 168 1.70 -8.04 8.21
C LEU A 168 3.02 -8.38 7.53
N VAL A 169 3.68 -7.40 6.91
CA VAL A 169 5.03 -7.57 6.35
C VAL A 169 6.01 -8.04 7.42
N SER A 170 5.97 -7.46 8.63
CA SER A 170 6.85 -7.86 9.74
C SER A 170 6.62 -9.29 10.26
N ARG A 171 5.50 -9.94 9.89
CA ARG A 171 5.16 -11.30 10.32
C ARG A 171 5.69 -12.38 9.38
N LEU A 172 6.01 -12.04 8.12
CA LEU A 172 6.34 -13.03 7.09
C LEU A 172 7.63 -13.82 7.40
N GLY A 173 8.65 -13.14 7.95
CA GLY A 173 9.93 -13.72 8.34
C GLY A 173 9.98 -14.32 9.75
N LYS A 174 8.87 -14.34 10.49
CA LYS A 174 8.82 -14.81 11.89
C LYS A 174 8.25 -16.22 12.01
N ALA A 175 8.67 -16.93 13.05
CA ALA A 175 8.04 -18.18 13.47
C ALA A 175 6.72 -17.91 14.21
N HIS A 176 5.73 -18.77 13.98
CA HIS A 176 4.38 -18.71 14.55
C HIS A 176 4.06 -20.03 15.25
N GLU A 177 4.72 -20.24 16.40
CA GLU A 177 4.67 -21.48 17.18
C GLU A 177 3.29 -21.70 17.82
N ASN A 178 2.66 -20.64 18.32
CA ASN A 178 1.40 -20.73 19.04
C ASN A 178 0.19 -20.38 18.14
N ARG A 179 -0.98 -20.97 18.46
CA ARG A 179 -2.21 -20.71 17.71
C ARG A 179 -2.70 -19.27 17.83
N LEU A 180 -2.46 -18.62 18.96
CA LEU A 180 -2.92 -17.25 19.20
C LEU A 180 -2.28 -16.26 18.21
N ASN A 181 -0.97 -16.34 18.01
CA ASN A 181 -0.23 -15.53 17.04
C ASN A 181 -0.71 -15.79 15.62
N ARG A 182 -1.02 -17.05 15.28
CA ARG A 182 -1.58 -17.39 13.98
C ARG A 182 -2.98 -16.79 13.77
N TYR A 183 -3.85 -16.81 14.78
CA TYR A 183 -5.17 -16.17 14.69
C TYR A 183 -5.10 -14.65 14.59
N GLN A 184 -4.09 -14.01 15.19
CA GLN A 184 -3.87 -12.57 15.04
C GLN A 184 -3.61 -12.17 13.57
N LEU A 185 -3.01 -13.06 12.76
CA LEU A 185 -2.86 -12.80 11.32
C LEU A 185 -4.23 -12.64 10.66
N LEU A 186 -5.25 -13.40 11.03
CA LEU A 186 -6.60 -13.20 10.50
C LEU A 186 -7.20 -11.86 10.94
N ALA A 187 -6.87 -11.36 12.14
CA ALA A 187 -7.26 -10.01 12.56
C ALA A 187 -6.56 -8.89 11.77
N ALA A 188 -5.39 -9.19 11.18
CA ALA A 188 -4.64 -8.33 10.26
C ALA A 188 -4.11 -7.01 10.88
N ARG A 189 -3.89 -7.02 12.19
CA ARG A 189 -3.42 -5.88 12.98
C ARG A 189 -2.75 -6.36 14.26
N PRO A 190 -1.82 -5.58 14.85
CA PRO A 190 -1.24 -5.92 16.14
C PRO A 190 -2.31 -5.99 17.23
N SER A 191 -2.00 -6.74 18.28
CA SER A 191 -2.83 -6.83 19.49
C SER A 191 -1.95 -6.72 20.74
N GLY A 192 -2.53 -6.30 21.85
CA GLY A 192 -1.80 -6.11 23.11
C GLY A 192 -0.81 -4.95 23.04
N THR A 193 0.46 -5.20 23.36
CA THR A 193 1.52 -4.18 23.49
C THR A 193 2.30 -3.92 22.19
N GLU A 194 2.02 -4.67 21.11
CA GLU A 194 2.68 -4.42 19.83
C GLU A 194 2.19 -3.11 19.19
N ILE A 195 3.14 -2.28 18.75
CA ILE A 195 2.86 -0.99 18.15
C ILE A 195 2.64 -1.16 16.64
N ASP A 196 1.48 -0.72 16.15
CA ASP A 196 1.29 -0.51 14.72
C ASP A 196 2.04 0.75 14.31
N ILE A 197 3.17 0.61 13.62
CA ILE A 197 3.94 1.75 13.15
C ILE A 197 3.25 2.48 11.98
N GLY A 198 2.25 1.88 11.35
CA GLY A 198 1.57 2.43 10.18
C GLY A 198 2.45 2.41 8.91
N SER A 199 2.12 3.24 7.93
CA SER A 199 2.90 3.36 6.70
C SER A 199 4.31 3.90 7.00
N ILE A 200 5.33 3.31 6.36
CA ILE A 200 6.70 3.84 6.46
C ILE A 200 6.74 5.25 5.86
N VAL A 201 7.21 6.20 6.66
CA VAL A 201 7.44 7.60 6.26
C VAL A 201 8.94 7.84 6.05
N CYS A 202 9.80 7.33 6.93
CA CYS A 202 11.25 7.43 6.78
C CYS A 202 11.87 6.07 6.43
N SER A 203 12.21 5.87 5.15
CA SER A 203 12.85 4.62 4.70
C SER A 203 14.26 4.39 5.27
N CYS A 204 15.00 5.45 5.64
CA CYS A 204 16.36 5.30 6.18
C CYS A 204 16.41 4.56 7.51
N PHE A 205 15.41 4.76 8.36
CA PHE A 205 15.35 4.23 9.72
C PHE A 205 14.08 3.41 9.95
N SER A 206 13.34 3.09 8.88
CA SER A 206 12.07 2.36 8.93
C SER A 206 11.04 2.95 9.91
N VAL A 207 10.99 4.27 10.02
CA VAL A 207 10.06 4.96 10.93
C VAL A 207 8.70 5.11 10.24
N GLY A 208 7.66 4.63 10.93
CA GLY A 208 6.29 4.69 10.46
C GLY A 208 5.50 5.92 10.92
N ARG A 209 4.39 6.19 10.22
CA ARG A 209 3.49 7.31 10.45
C ARG A 209 2.97 7.37 11.89
N ASN A 210 2.60 6.23 12.48
CA ASN A 210 2.04 6.21 13.82
C ASN A 210 3.11 6.45 14.91
N GLN A 211 4.38 6.13 14.63
CA GLN A 211 5.48 6.51 15.53
C GLN A 211 5.70 8.02 15.53
N ILE A 212 5.59 8.67 14.36
CA ILE A 212 5.64 10.13 14.25
C ILE A 212 4.44 10.76 14.99
N LEU A 213 3.23 10.22 14.81
CA LEU A 213 2.05 10.68 15.53
C LEU A 213 2.22 10.57 17.05
N SER A 214 2.63 9.40 17.57
CA SER A 214 2.90 9.22 19.01
C SER A 214 3.97 10.20 19.51
N ALA A 215 5.02 10.47 18.73
CA ALA A 215 6.01 11.49 19.08
C ALA A 215 5.40 12.89 19.22
N ILE A 216 4.42 13.25 18.38
CA ILE A 216 3.71 14.53 18.44
C ILE A 216 2.74 14.55 19.62
N THR A 217 1.83 13.57 19.72
CA THR A 217 0.69 13.60 20.64
C THR A 217 1.05 13.20 22.07
N GLU A 218 1.96 12.25 22.24
CA GLU A 218 2.30 11.70 23.57
C GLU A 218 3.58 12.34 24.13
N LYS A 219 4.54 12.67 23.25
CA LYS A 219 5.85 13.23 23.65
C LYS A 219 5.98 14.73 23.37
N GLY A 220 4.95 15.37 22.80
CA GLY A 220 4.90 16.82 22.60
C GLY A 220 5.89 17.36 21.55
N CYS A 221 6.31 16.55 20.58
CA CYS A 221 7.22 17.02 19.53
C CYS A 221 6.53 18.05 18.63
N ALA A 222 6.88 19.33 18.76
CA ALA A 222 6.23 20.44 18.07
C ALA A 222 6.93 20.92 16.78
N ASN A 223 8.04 20.30 16.38
CA ASN A 223 8.77 20.67 15.15
C ASN A 223 9.59 19.50 14.60
N LEU A 224 10.08 19.64 13.36
CA LEU A 224 10.89 18.64 12.67
C LEU A 224 12.14 18.21 13.45
N ALA A 225 12.81 19.14 14.14
CA ALA A 225 14.00 18.82 14.90
C ALA A 225 13.67 17.95 16.14
N ALA A 226 12.58 18.28 16.85
CA ALA A 226 12.10 17.49 17.98
C ALA A 226 11.70 16.07 17.54
N ILE A 227 10.99 15.95 16.41
CA ILE A 227 10.63 14.64 15.84
C ILE A 227 11.90 13.86 15.46
N GLY A 228 12.86 14.51 14.80
CA GLY A 228 14.14 13.89 14.44
C GLY A 228 14.94 13.40 15.65
N ASN A 229 14.96 14.14 16.75
CA ASN A 229 15.61 13.69 17.99
C ASN A 229 14.86 12.55 18.67
N CYS A 230 13.53 12.50 18.53
CA CYS A 230 12.69 11.51 19.20
C CYS A 230 12.68 10.14 18.49
N VAL A 231 12.56 10.15 17.16
CA VAL A 231 12.38 8.93 16.35
C VAL A 231 13.35 8.82 15.18
N GLN A 232 14.38 9.67 15.11
CA GLN A 232 15.42 9.71 14.05
C GLN A 232 14.93 10.08 12.64
N ALA A 233 13.61 10.12 12.40
CA ALA A 233 13.04 10.45 11.10
C ALA A 233 13.49 11.85 10.61
N GLY A 234 13.93 11.95 9.35
CA GLY A 234 14.33 13.22 8.73
C GLY A 234 15.76 13.69 9.04
N THR A 235 16.56 12.88 9.74
CA THR A 235 17.94 13.23 10.15
C THR A 235 19.04 12.71 9.22
N ASN A 236 18.74 11.75 8.32
CA ASN A 236 19.70 11.19 7.37
C ASN A 236 19.60 11.84 5.97
N CYS A 237 18.83 11.24 5.03
CA CYS A 237 18.73 11.78 3.65
C CYS A 237 17.74 12.95 3.49
N GLY A 238 16.90 13.20 4.50
CA GLY A 238 15.94 14.30 4.50
C GLY A 238 14.69 14.14 3.61
N SER A 239 14.56 13.08 2.80
CA SER A 239 13.45 12.92 1.84
C SER A 239 12.05 12.92 2.48
N CYS A 240 11.94 12.42 3.71
CA CYS A 240 10.69 12.33 4.47
C CYS A 240 10.30 13.63 5.20
N ARG A 241 11.15 14.66 5.20
CA ARG A 241 10.92 15.87 6.01
C ARG A 241 9.64 16.61 5.62
N SER A 242 9.32 16.68 4.34
CA SER A 242 8.08 17.31 3.87
C SER A 242 6.84 16.55 4.36
N GLU A 243 6.84 15.22 4.29
CA GLU A 243 5.74 14.39 4.78
C GLU A 243 5.60 14.46 6.32
N ILE A 244 6.72 14.49 7.05
CA ILE A 244 6.70 14.69 8.51
C ILE A 244 6.09 16.06 8.87
N ALA A 245 6.44 17.12 8.13
CA ALA A 245 5.88 18.45 8.35
C ALA A 245 4.37 18.49 8.08
N GLU A 246 3.90 17.75 7.07
CA GLU A 246 2.45 17.58 6.79
C GLU A 246 1.76 16.88 7.96
N ILE A 247 2.28 15.75 8.43
CA ILE A 247 1.73 15.02 9.59
C ILE A 247 1.66 15.92 10.82
N LEU A 248 2.71 16.71 11.07
CA LEU A 248 2.76 17.66 12.18
C LEU A 248 1.66 18.73 12.06
N ASN A 249 1.56 19.39 10.91
CA ASN A 249 0.57 20.45 10.68
C ASN A 249 -0.86 19.92 10.78
N ASP A 250 -1.17 18.79 10.14
CA ASP A 250 -2.50 18.18 10.19
C ASP A 250 -2.90 17.80 11.62
N THR A 251 -1.95 17.33 12.43
CA THR A 251 -2.20 16.96 13.83
C THR A 251 -2.46 18.19 14.69
N ILE A 252 -1.66 19.25 14.54
CA ILE A 252 -1.84 20.51 15.27
C ILE A 252 -3.18 21.18 14.92
N VAL A 253 -3.54 21.21 13.63
CA VAL A 253 -4.81 21.79 13.18
C VAL A 253 -6.00 21.05 13.77
N ARG A 254 -5.94 19.72 13.88
CA ARG A 254 -7.00 18.92 14.52
C ARG A 254 -7.10 19.20 16.02
N GLN A 255 -5.97 19.28 16.73
CA GLN A 255 -5.96 19.62 18.17
C GLN A 255 -6.46 21.04 18.45
N ALA A 256 -6.30 21.98 17.52
CA ALA A 256 -6.80 23.35 17.67
C ALA A 256 -8.29 23.51 17.33
N ALA A 257 -8.90 22.50 16.69
CA ALA A 257 -10.31 22.48 16.31
C ALA A 257 -11.20 21.71 17.31
N GLU A 258 -10.59 21.01 18.27
CA GLU A 258 -11.21 20.34 19.42
C GLU A 258 -11.19 21.24 20.67
#